data_AF-A0A9W8JMF8-F1
#
_entry.id   AF-A0A9W8JMF8-F1
#
_cell.length_a   1.000
_cell.length_b   1.000
_cell.length_c   1.000
_cell.angle_alpha   90.00
_cell.angle_beta   90.00
_cell.angle_gamma   90.00
#
_symmetry.space_group_name_H-M   'P 1'
#
loop_
_entity.id
_entity.type
_entity.pdbx_description
1 polymer ?
#
loop_
_entity_poly.entity_id
_entity_poly.type
_entity_poly.pdbx_seq_one_letter_code
_entity_poly.pdbx_strand_id
1 'polypeptide(L)'
;MRFAIAAWATFLSVLSILPIANSQPSPQASCFECPSADDGLNILLSSTLPDPTTGEFSCAYAGGGTCAYLGLQGQGGDLVSGTEFCPSAAVDICLARRQRMKERALPRSPRPPSPAAFVPKPNVMKTRKILRESRVKSREYSYH
;
A
#
# COMPACT_ATOMS: atom_id res chain seq x y z
N MET A 1 -31.97 55.61 5.17
CA MET A 1 -30.99 54.66 5.75
C MET A 1 -31.64 53.30 6.03
N ARG A 2 -32.04 52.51 5.00
CA ARG A 2 -32.69 51.20 5.22
C ARG A 2 -32.43 50.13 4.15
N PHE A 3 -31.51 50.34 3.21
CA PHE A 3 -31.29 49.40 2.10
C PHE A 3 -29.89 48.74 2.08
N ALA A 4 -29.00 49.08 3.01
CA ALA A 4 -27.61 48.58 2.98
C ALA A 4 -27.37 47.28 3.77
N ILE A 5 -28.33 46.81 4.57
CA ILE A 5 -28.10 45.69 5.51
C ILE A 5 -28.48 44.33 4.88
N ALA A 6 -29.31 44.31 3.83
CA ALA A 6 -29.79 43.07 3.23
C ALA A 6 -28.75 42.33 2.38
N ALA A 7 -27.70 43.01 1.89
CA ALA A 7 -26.71 42.41 1.00
C ALA A 7 -25.65 41.56 1.73
N TRP A 8 -25.46 41.75 3.03
CA TRP A 8 -24.47 40.99 3.80
C TRP A 8 -25.03 39.68 4.38
N ALA A 9 -26.35 39.59 4.56
CA ALA A 9 -26.99 38.38 5.08
C ALA A 9 -27.06 37.24 4.04
N THR A 10 -27.07 37.55 2.75
CA THR A 10 -27.10 36.55 1.67
C THR A 10 -25.72 36.00 1.30
N PHE A 11 -24.64 36.69 1.66
CA PHE A 11 -23.29 36.19 1.39
C PHE A 11 -22.81 35.17 2.43
N LEU A 12 -23.32 35.26 3.66
CA LEU A 12 -23.01 34.33 4.76
C LEU A 12 -23.81 33.02 4.71
N SER A 13 -24.95 32.98 4.03
CA SER A 13 -25.76 31.76 3.88
C SER A 13 -25.26 30.81 2.78
N VAL A 14 -24.34 31.25 1.92
CA VAL A 14 -23.78 30.42 0.83
C VAL A 14 -22.52 29.67 1.26
N LEU A 15 -21.86 30.07 2.35
CA LEU A 15 -20.63 29.41 2.84
C LEU A 15 -20.87 28.14 3.68
N SER A 16 -22.12 27.83 4.06
CA SER A 16 -22.44 26.69 4.94
C SER A 16 -22.73 25.38 4.20
N ILE A 17 -22.63 25.36 2.87
CA ILE A 17 -22.82 24.14 2.05
C ILE A 17 -21.49 23.72 1.41
N LEU A 18 -20.36 23.93 2.08
CA LEU A 18 -19.16 23.17 1.76
C LEU A 18 -19.42 21.75 2.29
N PRO A 19 -19.63 20.74 1.42
CA PRO A 19 -19.66 19.37 1.90
C PRO A 19 -18.31 19.11 2.54
N ILE A 20 -18.30 18.89 3.85
CA ILE A 20 -17.18 18.22 4.50
C ILE A 20 -17.20 16.84 3.90
N ALA A 21 -16.40 16.65 2.85
CA ALA A 21 -16.11 15.35 2.30
C ALA A 21 -15.38 14.58 3.40
N ASN A 22 -16.15 13.93 4.28
CA ASN A 22 -15.64 12.86 5.11
C ASN A 22 -15.00 11.88 4.13
N SER A 23 -13.69 11.66 4.28
CA SER A 23 -12.97 10.66 3.51
C SER A 23 -13.72 9.34 3.65
N GLN A 24 -14.46 8.97 2.62
CA GLN A 24 -15.18 7.71 2.59
C GLN A 24 -14.12 6.62 2.78
N PRO A 25 -14.25 5.73 3.78
CA PRO A 25 -13.33 4.61 3.91
C PRO A 25 -13.37 3.87 2.59
N SER A 26 -12.24 3.86 1.88
CA SER A 26 -12.14 3.13 0.62
C SER A 26 -12.57 1.70 0.87
N PRO A 27 -13.34 1.06 -0.03
CA PRO A 27 -13.57 -0.38 0.08
C PRO A 27 -12.20 -1.03 0.28
N GLN A 28 -12.07 -1.90 1.29
CA GLN A 28 -10.82 -2.56 1.60
C GLN A 28 -10.39 -3.30 0.33
N ALA A 29 -9.41 -2.74 -0.37
CA ALA A 29 -8.96 -3.29 -1.63
C ALA A 29 -8.18 -4.56 -1.31
N SER A 30 -8.68 -5.70 -1.77
CA SER A 30 -7.92 -6.92 -1.73
C SER A 30 -6.70 -6.80 -2.64
N CYS A 31 -5.58 -7.33 -2.16
CA CYS A 31 -4.37 -7.38 -2.98
C CYS A 31 -4.35 -8.57 -3.92
N PHE A 32 -5.21 -9.56 -3.68
CA PHE A 32 -5.30 -10.78 -4.45
C PHE A 32 -6.56 -10.81 -5.31
N GLU A 33 -6.43 -11.38 -6.51
CA GLU A 33 -7.52 -11.63 -7.46
C GLU A 33 -7.35 -13.01 -8.10
N CYS A 34 -8.48 -13.56 -8.55
CA CYS A 34 -8.52 -14.79 -9.31
C CYS A 34 -7.68 -14.70 -10.59
N PRO A 35 -6.81 -15.69 -10.86
CA PRO A 35 -6.17 -15.84 -12.16
C PRO A 35 -7.19 -15.80 -13.31
N SER A 36 -6.94 -14.97 -14.33
CA SER A 36 -7.90 -14.80 -15.43
C SER A 36 -7.82 -15.90 -16.48
N ALA A 37 -6.65 -16.53 -16.61
CA ALA A 37 -6.41 -17.73 -17.40
C ALA A 37 -5.18 -18.43 -16.83
N ASP A 38 -5.31 -19.74 -16.60
CA ASP A 38 -4.19 -20.61 -16.24
C ASP A 38 -3.64 -21.30 -17.49
N ASP A 39 -2.48 -21.95 -17.36
CA ASP A 39 -1.78 -22.70 -18.42
C ASP A 39 -2.65 -23.77 -19.13
N GLY A 40 -3.84 -24.08 -18.58
CA GLY A 40 -4.82 -25.05 -19.08
C GLY A 40 -6.11 -24.51 -19.71
N LEU A 41 -6.14 -23.28 -20.26
CA LEU A 41 -7.33 -22.70 -20.95
C LEU A 41 -8.58 -22.52 -20.06
N ASN A 42 -8.41 -22.47 -18.74
CA ASN A 42 -9.50 -22.27 -17.80
C ASN A 42 -9.95 -20.80 -17.76
N ILE A 43 -11.14 -20.54 -18.28
CA ILE A 43 -11.76 -19.20 -18.28
C ILE A 43 -12.42 -18.97 -16.92
N LEU A 44 -12.10 -17.85 -16.26
CA LEU A 44 -12.78 -17.40 -15.05
C LEU A 44 -14.25 -17.03 -15.38
N LEU A 45 -15.22 -17.68 -14.75
CA LEU A 45 -16.64 -17.34 -14.87
C LEU A 45 -17.09 -16.37 -13.79
N SER A 46 -16.64 -16.59 -12.56
CA SER A 46 -17.11 -15.83 -11.40
C SER A 46 -16.06 -15.83 -10.30
N SER A 47 -16.04 -14.77 -9.52
CA SER A 47 -15.18 -14.61 -8.36
C SER A 47 -15.99 -14.02 -7.21
N THR A 48 -15.73 -14.48 -6.00
CA THR A 48 -16.24 -13.83 -4.78
C THR A 48 -15.23 -12.81 -4.28
N LEU A 49 -15.73 -11.79 -3.57
CA LEU A 49 -14.85 -10.85 -2.89
C LEU A 49 -14.22 -11.57 -1.68
N PRO A 50 -12.93 -11.35 -1.42
CA PRO A 50 -12.29 -11.92 -0.24
C PRO A 50 -12.90 -11.39 1.04
N ASP A 51 -13.15 -12.31 1.95
CA ASP A 51 -13.62 -12.02 3.29
C ASP A 51 -12.57 -11.17 4.02
N PRO A 52 -12.92 -10.00 4.57
CA PRO A 52 -11.97 -9.13 5.25
C PRO A 52 -11.37 -9.75 6.52
N THR A 53 -11.99 -10.78 7.09
CA THR A 53 -11.54 -11.43 8.34
C THR A 53 -10.62 -12.61 8.10
N THR A 54 -10.95 -13.46 7.12
CA THR A 54 -10.20 -14.68 6.79
C THR A 54 -9.33 -14.52 5.55
N GLY A 55 -9.63 -13.55 4.70
CA GLY A 55 -9.04 -13.35 3.38
C GLY A 55 -9.40 -14.45 2.39
N GLU A 56 -10.36 -15.30 2.70
CA GLU A 56 -10.79 -16.39 1.83
C GLU A 56 -11.64 -15.83 0.69
N PHE A 57 -11.36 -16.25 -0.54
CA PHE A 57 -12.17 -16.00 -1.72
C PHE A 57 -12.20 -17.21 -2.62
N SER A 58 -13.20 -17.26 -3.49
CA SER A 58 -13.41 -18.36 -4.41
C SER A 58 -13.56 -17.88 -5.85
N CYS A 59 -13.09 -18.71 -6.76
CA CYS A 59 -13.03 -18.47 -8.20
C CYS A 59 -13.64 -19.68 -8.90
N ALA A 60 -14.62 -19.48 -9.77
CA ALA A 60 -15.23 -20.52 -10.59
C ALA A 60 -14.63 -20.50 -11.99
N TYR A 61 -14.09 -21.63 -12.44
CA TYR A 61 -13.47 -21.81 -13.75
C TYR A 61 -14.23 -22.80 -14.62
N ALA A 62 -14.22 -22.57 -15.94
CA ALA A 62 -15.03 -23.34 -16.90
C ALA A 62 -14.64 -24.81 -16.99
N GLY A 63 -13.35 -25.12 -16.90
CA GLY A 63 -12.84 -26.50 -16.95
C GLY A 63 -12.40 -27.05 -15.59
N GLY A 64 -12.43 -26.24 -14.51
CA GLY A 64 -11.87 -26.62 -13.21
C GLY A 64 -12.84 -26.53 -12.01
N GLY A 65 -14.06 -26.04 -12.19
CA GLY A 65 -15.00 -25.88 -11.08
C GLY A 65 -14.59 -24.75 -10.13
N THR A 66 -14.98 -24.84 -8.85
CA THR A 66 -14.74 -23.80 -7.85
C THR A 66 -13.44 -24.04 -7.09
N CYS A 67 -12.53 -23.08 -7.16
CA CYS A 67 -11.28 -23.03 -6.42
C CYS A 67 -11.39 -21.99 -5.30
N ALA A 68 -10.88 -22.29 -4.11
CA ALA A 68 -10.84 -21.41 -2.95
C ALA A 68 -9.39 -21.06 -2.61
N TYR A 69 -9.14 -19.78 -2.38
CA TYR A 69 -7.83 -19.20 -2.12
C TYR A 69 -7.85 -18.41 -0.83
N LEU A 70 -6.69 -18.30 -0.19
CA LEU A 70 -6.46 -17.37 0.91
C LEU A 70 -5.65 -16.17 0.40
N GLY A 71 -6.04 -14.94 0.74
CA GLY A 71 -5.40 -13.73 0.23
C GLY A 71 -5.39 -12.57 1.22
N LEU A 72 -4.76 -12.77 2.39
CA LEU A 72 -4.51 -11.69 3.35
C LEU A 72 -3.16 -11.00 3.10
N GLN A 73 -3.04 -9.72 3.49
CA GLN A 73 -1.74 -9.04 3.53
C GLN A 73 -0.75 -9.79 4.43
N GLY A 74 0.17 -10.55 3.83
CA GLY A 74 1.21 -11.30 4.52
C GLY A 74 1.08 -12.83 4.46
N GLN A 75 -0.06 -13.36 4.00
CA GLN A 75 -0.19 -14.76 3.58
C GLN A 75 -0.22 -14.81 2.04
N GLY A 76 0.41 -15.85 1.47
CA GLY A 76 0.46 -16.05 0.03
C GLY A 76 -0.94 -16.22 -0.54
N GLY A 77 -1.12 -15.94 -1.83
CA GLY A 77 -2.37 -16.18 -2.56
C GLY A 77 -2.64 -17.66 -2.77
N ASP A 78 -2.44 -18.52 -1.77
CA ASP A 78 -2.31 -19.96 -1.99
C ASP A 78 -3.67 -20.63 -2.14
N LEU A 79 -3.74 -21.67 -2.99
CA LEU A 79 -4.92 -22.52 -3.13
C LEU A 79 -5.16 -23.31 -1.84
N VAL A 80 -6.33 -23.14 -1.25
CA VAL A 80 -6.75 -23.82 -0.01
C VAL A 80 -7.57 -25.07 -0.32
N SER A 81 -8.43 -24.99 -1.33
CA SER A 81 -9.30 -26.09 -1.76
C SER A 81 -9.65 -25.93 -3.22
N GLY A 82 -9.64 -27.03 -3.98
CA GLY A 82 -9.92 -26.98 -5.41
C GLY A 82 -9.79 -28.33 -6.08
N THR A 83 -10.05 -28.36 -7.38
CA THR A 83 -9.79 -29.51 -8.24
C THR A 83 -8.37 -29.46 -8.81
N GLU A 84 -7.93 -30.51 -9.49
CA GLU A 84 -6.61 -30.60 -10.14
C GLU A 84 -6.37 -29.54 -11.23
N PHE A 85 -7.43 -28.87 -11.70
CA PHE A 85 -7.36 -27.85 -12.74
C PHE A 85 -7.32 -26.42 -12.17
N CYS A 86 -7.25 -26.27 -10.85
CA CYS A 86 -7.14 -24.99 -10.20
C CYS A 86 -5.69 -24.46 -10.24
N PRO A 87 -5.52 -23.15 -10.46
CA PRO A 87 -4.24 -22.49 -10.24
C PRO A 87 -3.69 -22.78 -8.85
N SER A 88 -2.38 -23.00 -8.76
CA SER A 88 -1.71 -23.23 -7.48
C SER A 88 -1.76 -21.99 -6.57
N ALA A 89 -1.82 -20.80 -7.18
CA ALA A 89 -1.89 -19.54 -6.47
C ALA A 89 -2.65 -18.46 -7.26
N ALA A 90 -3.25 -17.55 -6.50
CA ALA A 90 -3.91 -16.35 -6.97
C ALA A 90 -2.92 -15.21 -7.25
N VAL A 91 -3.39 -14.19 -7.97
CA VAL A 91 -2.56 -13.10 -8.47
C VAL A 91 -2.47 -11.97 -7.45
N ASP A 92 -1.25 -11.63 -7.00
CA ASP A 92 -0.99 -10.43 -6.18
C ASP A 92 -0.94 -9.16 -7.06
N ILE A 93 -2.09 -8.53 -7.23
CA ILE A 93 -2.25 -7.29 -7.99
C ILE A 93 -1.50 -6.13 -7.31
N CYS A 94 -1.44 -6.11 -5.98
CA CYS A 94 -0.77 -5.03 -5.25
C CYS A 94 0.74 -5.04 -5.53
N LEU A 95 1.36 -6.21 -5.51
CA LEU A 95 2.76 -6.38 -5.85
C LEU A 95 3.01 -6.05 -7.32
N ALA A 96 2.19 -6.56 -8.24
CA ALA A 96 2.28 -6.23 -9.66
C ALA A 96 2.10 -4.72 -9.93
N ARG A 97 1.19 -4.06 -9.21
CA ARG A 97 1.02 -2.60 -9.28
C ARG A 97 2.23 -1.88 -8.74
N ARG A 98 2.80 -2.32 -7.61
CA ARG A 98 4.00 -1.74 -7.00
C ARG A 98 5.21 -1.86 -7.92
N GLN A 99 5.38 -3.01 -8.59
CA GLN A 99 6.45 -3.22 -9.56
C GLN A 99 6.29 -2.30 -10.78
N ARG A 100 5.10 -2.24 -11.38
CA ARG A 100 4.80 -1.30 -12.48
C ARG A 100 5.07 0.15 -12.11
N MET A 101 4.69 0.56 -10.90
CA MET A 101 4.99 1.90 -10.39
C MET A 101 6.49 2.14 -10.21
N LYS A 102 7.24 1.13 -9.76
CA LYS A 102 8.69 1.19 -9.59
C LYS A 102 9.42 1.29 -10.94
N GLU A 103 8.97 0.55 -11.95
CA GLU A 103 9.55 0.59 -13.30
C GLU A 103 9.25 1.92 -14.01
N ARG A 104 8.04 2.46 -13.82
CA ARG A 104 7.65 3.77 -14.35
C ARG A 104 8.22 4.94 -13.56
N ALA A 105 8.73 4.69 -12.35
CA ALA A 105 9.36 5.73 -11.58
C ALA A 105 10.62 6.18 -12.32
N LEU A 106 10.57 7.43 -12.82
CA LEU A 106 11.76 8.10 -13.35
C LEU A 106 12.90 7.91 -12.34
N PRO A 107 14.14 7.65 -12.81
CA PRO A 107 15.28 7.59 -11.92
C PRO A 107 15.25 8.87 -11.07
N ARG A 108 15.21 8.71 -9.75
CA ARG A 108 15.28 9.87 -8.87
C ARG A 108 16.56 10.60 -9.25
N SER A 109 16.43 11.81 -9.79
CA SER A 109 17.60 12.64 -10.04
C SER A 109 18.40 12.68 -8.74
N PRO A 110 19.73 12.52 -8.80
CA PRO A 110 20.55 12.69 -7.61
C PRO A 110 20.16 14.03 -7.01
N ARG A 111 19.56 14.01 -5.81
CA ARG A 111 19.26 15.26 -5.13
C ARG A 111 20.62 15.93 -4.95
N PRO A 112 20.84 17.13 -5.53
CA PRO A 112 22.09 17.82 -5.28
C PRO A 112 22.24 17.95 -3.76
N PRO A 113 23.44 17.71 -3.21
CA PRO A 113 23.67 17.93 -1.79
C PRO A 113 23.14 19.32 -1.45
N SER A 114 22.22 19.40 -0.48
CA SER A 114 21.68 20.69 -0.06
C SER A 114 22.84 21.60 0.36
N PRO A 115 22.71 22.93 0.28
CA PRO A 115 23.77 23.84 0.72
C PRO A 115 24.24 23.54 2.17
N ALA A 116 23.32 23.07 3.01
CA ALA A 116 23.57 22.61 4.38
C ALA A 116 24.39 21.31 4.49
N ALA A 117 24.71 20.64 3.39
CA ALA A 117 25.63 19.50 3.34
C ALA A 117 27.10 19.95 3.25
N PHE A 118 27.37 21.15 2.71
CA PHE A 118 28.71 21.73 2.63
C PHE A 118 29.10 22.53 3.87
N VAL A 119 28.12 22.95 4.69
CA VAL A 119 28.38 23.60 5.96
C VAL A 119 29.01 22.58 6.93
N PRO A 120 30.23 22.83 7.45
CA PRO A 120 30.82 21.98 8.47
C PRO A 120 29.90 21.89 9.69
N LYS A 121 29.60 20.67 10.13
CA LYS A 121 28.74 20.42 11.31
C LYS A 121 29.60 19.90 12.47
N PRO A 122 30.35 20.78 13.18
CA PRO A 122 31.30 20.37 14.20
C PRO A 122 30.63 19.58 15.34
N ASN A 123 29.39 19.94 15.69
CA ASN A 123 28.64 19.23 16.74
C ASN A 123 28.28 17.79 16.31
N VAL A 124 27.91 17.57 15.04
CA VAL A 124 27.63 16.22 14.51
C VAL A 124 28.92 15.38 14.41
N MET A 125 30.05 16.02 14.10
CA MET A 125 31.34 15.34 14.09
C MET A 125 31.79 14.92 15.49
N LYS A 126 31.60 15.79 16.49
CA LYS A 126 31.87 15.48 17.90
C LYS A 126 31.00 14.33 18.40
N THR A 127 29.70 14.35 18.14
CA THR A 127 28.79 13.25 18.56
C THR A 127 29.14 11.94 17.88
N ARG A 128 29.47 11.94 16.58
CA ARG A 128 29.95 10.74 15.88
C ARG A 128 31.23 10.17 16.47
N LYS A 129 32.17 11.01 16.89
CA LYS A 129 33.39 10.59 17.58
C LYS A 129 33.07 9.93 18.92
N ILE A 130 32.26 10.58 19.76
CA ILE A 130 31.83 10.05 21.06
C ILE A 130 31.12 8.70 20.90
N LEU A 131 30.21 8.58 19.94
CA LEU A 131 29.47 7.34 19.67
C LEU A 131 30.38 6.20 19.16
N ARG A 132 31.44 6.52 18.41
CA ARG A 132 32.43 5.51 18.02
C ARG A 132 33.23 5.03 19.22
N GLU A 133 33.70 5.95 20.05
CA GLU A 133 34.47 5.61 21.26
C GLU A 133 33.64 4.80 22.25
N SER A 134 32.36 5.16 22.47
CA SER A 134 31.47 4.41 23.34
C SER A 134 31.20 3.00 22.80
N ARG A 135 31.04 2.83 21.48
CA ARG A 135 30.83 1.53 20.85
C ARG A 135 32.06 0.62 20.91
N VAL A 136 33.27 1.19 20.87
CA VAL A 136 34.51 0.43 21.05
C VAL A 136 34.62 -0.03 22.50
N LYS A 137 34.45 0.88 23.46
CA LYS A 137 34.45 0.54 24.90
C LYS A 137 33.40 -0.50 25.28
N SER A 138 32.19 -0.40 24.75
CA SER A 138 31.13 -1.38 25.02
C SER A 138 31.45 -2.75 24.44
N ARG A 139 32.21 -2.81 23.34
CA ARG A 139 32.68 -4.09 22.78
C ARG A 139 33.77 -4.69 23.65
N GLU A 140 34.74 -3.90 24.08
CA GLU A 140 35.82 -4.37 24.98
C GLU A 140 35.26 -4.92 26.30
N TYR A 141 34.26 -4.24 26.88
CA TYR A 141 33.55 -4.72 28.09
C TYR A 141 32.74 -6.00 27.87
N SER A 142 32.39 -6.34 26.63
CA SER A 142 31.66 -7.57 26.32
C SER A 142 32.56 -8.80 26.19
N TYR A 143 33.89 -8.61 26.13
CA TYR A 143 34.89 -9.67 26.03
C TYR A 143 35.57 -10.01 27.36
N HIS A 144 35.21 -9.31 28.44
CA HIS A 144 35.62 -9.57 29.82
C HIS A 144 34.41 -9.96 30.66
#